data_AF-A0A7D4ANX6-F1
#
_entry.id   AF-A0A7D4ANX6-F1
#
_cell.length_a   1.000
_cell.length_b   1.000
_cell.length_c   1.000
_cell.angle_alpha   90.00
_cell.angle_beta   90.00
_cell.angle_gamma   90.00
#
_symmetry.space_group_name_H-M   'P 1'
#
loop_
_entity.id
_entity.type
_entity.pdbx_description
1 polymer ?
#
loop_
_entity_poly.entity_id
_entity_poly.type
_entity_poly.pdbx_seq_one_letter_code
_entity_poly.pdbx_strand_id
1 'polypeptide(L)'
;MVAQRVAAPERTLFYKSLLWCLLVVLLADWALRHAQRAGWAPVLRGLLAAGGLAFTASQVYLLERHNAEQVRAWQTYRQPMAWLATQPVGPVLAPVLVYQYYLRFFAHTEFRDQPWVIDDQPRPGVRYRYLVRPAGGRPVPGAPPGPPAFHGAFDIFVVPGPAGR
;
A
#
# COMPACT_ATOMS: atom_id res chain seq x y z
N MET A 1 4.65 5.28 -35.25
CA MET A 1 4.81 4.27 -34.18
C MET A 1 4.99 5.01 -32.86
N VAL A 2 3.95 5.08 -32.03
CA VAL A 2 4.02 5.71 -30.71
C VAL A 2 4.55 4.67 -29.75
N ALA A 3 5.81 4.80 -29.34
CA ALA A 3 6.40 3.95 -28.32
C ALA A 3 5.71 4.23 -26.97
N GLN A 4 4.78 3.37 -26.59
CA GLN A 4 4.19 3.37 -25.27
C GLN A 4 5.32 3.14 -24.26
N ARG A 5 5.72 4.19 -23.55
CA ARG A 5 6.60 4.08 -22.39
C ARG A 5 5.83 3.37 -21.29
N VAL A 6 5.78 2.04 -21.37
CA VAL A 6 5.34 1.21 -20.25
C VAL A 6 6.41 1.39 -19.19
N ALA A 7 6.08 2.12 -18.12
CA ALA A 7 6.94 2.20 -16.96
C ALA A 7 7.27 0.76 -16.53
N ALA A 8 8.55 0.40 -16.52
CA ALA A 8 8.95 -0.94 -16.14
C ALA A 8 8.38 -1.21 -14.74
N PRO A 9 7.68 -2.34 -14.52
CA PRO A 9 7.11 -2.64 -13.22
C PRO A 9 8.23 -2.60 -12.18
N GLU A 10 7.97 -2.04 -11.00
CA GLU A 10 8.96 -1.85 -9.92
C GLU A 10 9.75 -3.12 -9.60
N ARG A 11 9.13 -4.30 -9.81
CA ARG A 11 9.77 -5.63 -9.73
C ARG A 11 11.02 -5.76 -10.61
N THR A 12 11.06 -5.12 -11.77
CA THR A 12 12.23 -5.13 -12.69
C THR A 12 13.44 -4.45 -12.06
N LEU A 13 13.22 -3.39 -11.28
CA LEU A 13 14.29 -2.73 -10.55
C LEU A 13 14.85 -3.64 -9.47
N PHE A 14 14.00 -4.38 -8.74
CA PHE A 14 14.45 -5.39 -7.77
C PHE A 14 15.40 -6.44 -8.39
N TYR A 15 15.07 -6.97 -9.56
CA TYR A 15 15.95 -7.93 -10.24
C TYR A 15 17.29 -7.31 -10.65
N LYS A 16 17.29 -6.07 -11.13
CA LYS A 16 18.52 -5.36 -11.50
C LYS A 16 19.37 -5.02 -10.27
N SER A 17 18.75 -4.66 -9.16
CA SER A 17 19.43 -4.41 -7.89
C SER A 17 20.16 -5.64 -7.40
N LEU A 18 19.55 -6.83 -7.50
CA LEU A 18 20.21 -8.09 -7.13
C LEU A 18 21.49 -8.33 -7.95
N LEU A 19 21.39 -8.20 -9.28
CA LEU A 19 22.55 -8.37 -10.17
C LEU A 19 23.64 -7.33 -9.90
N TRP A 20 23.24 -6.09 -9.60
CA TRP A 20 24.17 -5.04 -9.22
C TRP A 20 24.89 -5.35 -7.90
N CYS A 21 24.17 -5.83 -6.88
CA CYS A 21 24.77 -6.24 -5.61
C CYS A 21 25.77 -7.39 -5.82
N LEU A 22 25.44 -8.39 -6.62
CA LEU A 22 26.35 -9.48 -6.96
C LEU A 22 27.62 -8.96 -7.66
N LEU A 23 27.47 -8.04 -8.61
CA LEU A 23 28.61 -7.42 -9.29
C LEU A 23 29.50 -6.64 -8.31
N VAL A 24 28.92 -5.86 -7.41
CA VAL A 24 29.68 -5.12 -6.38
C VAL A 24 30.46 -6.07 -5.47
N VAL A 25 29.86 -7.19 -5.04
CA VAL A 25 30.55 -8.21 -4.23
C VAL A 25 31.71 -8.85 -5.00
N LEU A 26 31.50 -9.20 -6.28
CA LEU A 26 32.55 -9.75 -7.15
C LEU A 26 33.71 -8.78 -7.34
N LEU A 27 33.42 -7.49 -7.56
CA LEU A 27 34.44 -6.45 -7.69
C LEU A 27 35.20 -6.22 -6.38
N ALA A 28 34.51 -6.24 -5.24
CA ALA A 28 35.14 -6.12 -3.93
C ALA A 28 36.08 -7.29 -3.63
N ASP A 29 35.66 -8.51 -3.95
CA ASP A 29 36.50 -9.71 -3.79
C ASP A 29 37.71 -9.69 -4.73
N TRP A 30 37.52 -9.30 -6.00
CA TRP A 30 38.63 -9.10 -6.93
C TRP A 30 39.63 -8.05 -6.43
N ALA A 31 39.14 -6.91 -5.94
CA ALA A 31 39.98 -5.85 -5.40
C ALA A 31 40.75 -6.31 -4.14
N LEU A 32 40.12 -7.10 -3.28
CA LEU A 32 40.78 -7.71 -2.10
C LEU A 32 41.92 -8.64 -2.50
N ARG A 33 41.71 -9.50 -3.49
CA ARG A 33 42.76 -10.40 -4.01
C ARG A 33 43.94 -9.62 -4.61
N HIS A 34 43.67 -8.49 -5.26
CA HIS A 34 44.71 -7.62 -5.80
C HIS A 34 45.46 -6.85 -4.70
N ALA A 35 44.73 -6.30 -3.73
CA ALA A 35 45.29 -5.56 -2.59
C ALA A 35 46.14 -6.45 -1.66
N GLN A 36 45.87 -7.75 -1.58
CA GLN A 36 46.73 -8.71 -0.88
C GLN A 36 48.14 -8.77 -1.47
N ARG A 37 48.27 -8.71 -2.79
CA ARG A 37 49.58 -8.69 -3.47
C ARG A 37 50.34 -7.37 -3.23
N ALA A 38 49.62 -6.28 -3.03
CA ALA A 38 50.16 -4.96 -2.74
C ALA A 38 50.32 -4.65 -1.24
N GLY A 39 49.95 -5.57 -0.34
CA GLY A 39 50.05 -5.41 1.11
C GLY A 39 48.98 -4.50 1.75
N TRP A 40 48.02 -3.97 1.00
CA TRP A 40 47.00 -3.01 1.49
C TRP A 40 45.65 -3.66 1.83
N ALA A 41 45.59 -4.99 1.80
CA ALA A 41 44.39 -5.76 2.13
C ALA A 41 43.69 -5.39 3.46
N PRO A 42 44.39 -5.17 4.61
CA PRO A 42 43.69 -4.85 5.86
C PRO A 42 42.96 -3.49 5.79
N VAL A 43 43.55 -2.50 5.12
CA VAL A 43 42.93 -1.18 4.91
C VAL A 43 41.69 -1.30 4.04
N LEU A 44 41.79 -2.02 2.91
CA LEU A 44 40.65 -2.22 2.02
C LEU A 44 39.50 -2.99 2.68
N ARG A 45 39.81 -4.00 3.52
CA ARG A 45 38.79 -4.69 4.33
C ARG A 45 38.07 -3.75 5.29
N GLY A 46 38.81 -2.87 5.97
CA GLY A 46 38.23 -1.87 6.86
C GLY A 46 37.28 -0.92 6.12
N LEU A 47 37.69 -0.42 4.95
CA LEU A 47 36.87 0.46 4.12
C LEU A 47 35.60 -0.25 3.59
N LEU A 48 35.72 -1.49 3.12
CA LEU A 48 34.58 -2.27 2.66
C LEU A 48 33.60 -2.58 3.80
N ALA A 49 34.10 -2.93 4.99
CA ALA A 49 33.27 -3.15 6.17
C ALA A 49 32.55 -1.86 6.60
N ALA A 50 33.26 -0.74 6.67
CA ALA A 50 32.68 0.57 6.99
C ALA A 50 31.62 0.98 5.95
N GLY A 51 31.91 0.81 4.66
CA GLY A 51 30.96 1.09 3.58
C GLY A 51 29.72 0.19 3.63
N GLY A 52 29.90 -1.10 3.92
CA GLY A 52 28.80 -2.05 4.10
C GLY A 52 27.91 -1.72 5.29
N LEU A 53 28.51 -1.31 6.42
CA LEU A 53 27.78 -0.84 7.59
C LEU A 53 27.03 0.46 7.30
N ALA A 54 27.67 1.45 6.67
CA ALA A 54 27.04 2.70 6.29
C ALA A 54 25.87 2.48 5.32
N PHE A 55 26.04 1.59 4.33
CA PHE A 55 24.98 1.22 3.41
C PHE A 55 23.82 0.56 4.15
N THR A 56 24.08 -0.45 4.99
CA THR A 56 23.04 -1.15 5.75
C THR A 56 22.28 -0.19 6.66
N ALA A 57 22.99 0.67 7.40
CA ALA A 57 22.39 1.70 8.23
C ALA A 57 21.52 2.67 7.42
N SER A 58 21.98 3.08 6.23
CA SER A 58 21.19 3.93 5.33
C SER A 58 19.90 3.26 4.87
N GLN A 59 19.94 1.95 4.55
CA GLN A 59 18.76 1.21 4.11
C GLN A 59 17.77 1.01 5.26
N VAL A 60 18.25 0.71 6.47
CA VAL A 60 17.41 0.63 7.67
C VAL A 60 16.74 1.98 7.94
N TYR A 61 17.50 3.07 7.91
CA TYR A 61 16.96 4.42 8.11
C TYR A 61 15.89 4.78 7.07
N LEU A 62 16.15 4.50 5.78
CA LEU A 62 15.18 4.74 4.71
C LEU A 62 13.93 3.88 4.89
N LEU A 63 14.10 2.62 5.27
CA LEU A 63 13.00 1.70 5.53
C LEU A 63 12.15 2.19 6.70
N GLU A 64 12.75 2.58 7.82
CA GLU A 64 12.04 3.10 8.99
C GLU A 64 11.26 4.38 8.64
N ARG A 65 11.90 5.31 7.92
CA ARG A 65 11.25 6.54 7.49
C ARG A 65 10.06 6.27 6.57
N HIS A 66 10.24 5.41 5.57
CA HIS A 66 9.17 5.05 4.65
C HIS A 66 8.05 4.27 5.37
N ASN A 67 8.41 3.39 6.30
CA ASN A 67 7.45 2.65 7.10
C ASN A 67 6.64 3.59 8.00
N ALA A 68 7.25 4.62 8.59
CA ALA A 68 6.52 5.64 9.34
C ALA A 68 5.48 6.38 8.48
N GLU A 69 5.81 6.69 7.23
CA GLU A 69 4.85 7.26 6.26
C GLU A 69 3.72 6.28 5.93
N GLN A 70 4.05 5.00 5.70
CA GLN A 70 3.05 3.96 5.44
C GLN A 70 2.15 3.69 6.64
N VAL A 71 2.69 3.70 7.87
CA VAL A 71 1.90 3.55 9.10
C VAL A 71 0.89 4.69 9.24
N ARG A 72 1.28 5.93 8.91
CA ARG A 72 0.35 7.06 8.89
C ARG A 72 -0.76 6.85 7.85
N ALA A 73 -0.41 6.43 6.63
CA ALA A 73 -1.40 6.12 5.60
C ALA A 73 -2.34 4.98 6.03
N TRP A 74 -1.81 3.93 6.68
CA TRP A 74 -2.57 2.84 7.27
C TRP A 74 -3.62 3.34 8.26
N GLN A 75 -3.25 4.24 9.17
CA GLN A 75 -4.21 4.83 10.12
C GLN A 75 -5.32 5.61 9.40
N THR A 76 -5.01 6.29 8.29
CA THR A 76 -6.01 7.01 7.49
C THR A 76 -7.05 6.07 6.90
N TYR A 77 -6.66 4.87 6.44
CA TYR A 77 -7.60 3.87 5.90
C TYR A 77 -8.33 3.06 6.98
N ARG A 78 -7.86 3.09 8.22
CA ARG A 78 -8.51 2.44 9.37
C ARG A 78 -9.77 3.18 9.81
N GLN A 79 -9.74 4.51 9.81
CA GLN A 79 -10.85 5.35 10.32
C GLN A 79 -12.21 5.08 9.64
N PRO A 80 -12.31 4.96 8.30
CA PRO A 80 -13.58 4.65 7.66
C PRO A 80 -14.14 3.28 8.08
N MET A 81 -13.27 2.28 8.30
CA MET A 81 -13.69 0.96 8.78
C MET A 81 -14.17 1.03 10.23
N ALA A 82 -13.45 1.76 11.09
CA ALA A 82 -13.85 1.98 12.47
C ALA A 82 -15.22 2.69 12.54
N TRP A 83 -15.46 3.67 11.68
CA TRP A 83 -16.77 4.29 11.56
C TRP A 83 -17.83 3.28 11.11
N LEU A 84 -17.60 2.49 10.05
CA LEU A 84 -18.54 1.46 9.60
C LEU A 84 -18.91 0.46 10.71
N ALA A 85 -17.95 0.09 11.56
CA ALA A 85 -18.17 -0.81 12.69
C ALA A 85 -19.12 -0.24 13.76
N THR A 86 -19.28 1.09 13.84
CA THR A 86 -20.27 1.75 14.71
C THR A 86 -21.65 1.87 14.08
N GLN A 87 -21.75 1.64 12.77
CA GLN A 87 -23.00 1.75 12.05
C GLN A 87 -23.76 0.42 12.05
N PRO A 88 -25.08 0.43 11.81
CA PRO A 88 -25.82 -0.82 11.76
C PRO A 88 -25.34 -1.68 10.59
N VAL A 89 -25.15 -2.97 10.86
CA VAL A 89 -24.60 -3.94 9.91
C VAL A 89 -25.37 -3.91 8.58
N GLY A 90 -24.63 -3.94 7.47
CA GLY A 90 -25.21 -4.00 6.13
C GLY A 90 -24.15 -4.10 5.02
N PRO A 91 -24.56 -4.51 3.82
CA PRO A 91 -23.65 -4.67 2.68
C PRO A 91 -23.08 -3.32 2.21
N VAL A 92 -21.78 -3.33 1.92
CA VAL A 92 -20.96 -2.19 1.50
C VAL A 92 -20.51 -2.37 0.06
N LEU A 93 -20.73 -1.37 -0.79
CA LEU A 93 -20.21 -1.31 -2.15
C LEU A 93 -18.98 -0.40 -2.19
N ALA A 94 -17.83 -0.95 -2.54
CA ALA A 94 -16.54 -0.26 -2.65
C ALA A 94 -15.90 -0.53 -4.04
N PRO A 95 -16.30 0.22 -5.08
CA PRO A 95 -15.92 -0.06 -6.47
C PRO A 95 -14.46 0.27 -6.79
N VAL A 96 -13.78 1.01 -5.93
CA VAL A 96 -12.36 1.30 -6.09
C VAL A 96 -11.56 0.22 -5.38
N LEU A 97 -10.84 -0.58 -6.19
CA LEU A 97 -10.11 -1.77 -5.76
C LEU A 97 -9.23 -1.53 -4.52
N VAL A 98 -8.51 -0.40 -4.48
CA VAL A 98 -7.63 -0.05 -3.35
C VAL A 98 -8.41 0.07 -2.04
N TYR A 99 -9.57 0.74 -2.05
CA TYR A 99 -10.38 0.92 -0.84
C TYR A 99 -11.05 -0.38 -0.40
N GLN A 100 -11.47 -1.20 -1.36
CA GLN A 100 -12.00 -2.54 -1.09
C GLN A 100 -10.98 -3.39 -0.34
N TYR A 101 -9.71 -3.40 -0.78
CA TYR A 101 -8.66 -4.17 -0.10
C TYR A 101 -8.45 -3.71 1.34
N TYR A 102 -8.35 -2.40 1.58
CA TYR A 102 -8.19 -1.89 2.94
C TYR A 102 -9.39 -2.21 3.82
N LEU A 103 -10.62 -1.98 3.33
CA LEU A 103 -11.84 -2.28 4.08
C LEU A 103 -11.93 -3.76 4.43
N ARG A 104 -11.69 -4.67 3.47
CA ARG A 104 -11.68 -6.11 3.73
C ARG A 104 -10.58 -6.51 4.70
N PHE A 105 -9.39 -5.93 4.57
CA PHE A 105 -8.30 -6.19 5.49
C PHE A 105 -8.70 -5.85 6.92
N PHE A 106 -9.17 -4.62 7.19
CA PHE A 106 -9.53 -4.20 8.55
C PHE A 106 -10.78 -4.90 9.09
N ALA A 107 -11.76 -5.19 8.23
CA ALA A 107 -12.91 -6.02 8.55
C ALA A 107 -12.49 -7.38 9.13
N HIS A 108 -11.49 -8.03 8.51
CA HIS A 108 -11.03 -9.35 8.93
C HIS A 108 -9.93 -9.33 10.00
N THR A 109 -9.17 -8.25 10.14
CA THR A 109 -8.09 -8.20 11.14
C THR A 109 -8.56 -7.63 12.48
N GLU A 110 -9.40 -6.60 12.48
CA GLU A 110 -9.79 -5.83 13.67
C GLU A 110 -11.26 -6.01 14.08
N PHE A 111 -12.19 -6.15 13.12
CA PHE A 111 -13.64 -6.17 13.38
C PHE A 111 -14.29 -7.52 13.06
N ARG A 112 -13.67 -8.60 13.56
CA ARG A 112 -13.99 -9.99 13.14
C ARG A 112 -15.40 -10.46 13.46
N ASP A 113 -16.02 -9.89 14.49
CA ASP A 113 -17.28 -10.39 15.03
C ASP A 113 -18.51 -9.90 14.24
N GLN A 114 -18.33 -9.00 13.26
CA GLN A 114 -19.42 -8.52 12.41
C GLN A 114 -19.42 -9.24 11.05
N PRO A 115 -20.60 -9.61 10.51
CA PRO A 115 -20.69 -10.27 9.22
C PRO A 115 -20.55 -9.24 8.09
N TRP A 116 -19.31 -9.01 7.67
CA TRP A 116 -18.99 -8.05 6.60
C TRP A 116 -19.33 -8.58 5.21
N VAL A 117 -20.09 -7.80 4.45
CA VAL A 117 -20.31 -8.02 3.01
C VAL A 117 -19.77 -6.81 2.26
N ILE A 118 -18.62 -6.95 1.63
CA ILE A 118 -17.91 -5.84 0.94
C ILE A 118 -17.66 -6.26 -0.50
N ASP A 119 -18.34 -5.60 -1.44
CA ASP A 119 -18.28 -5.89 -2.87
C ASP A 119 -17.63 -4.76 -3.65
N ASP A 120 -16.92 -5.11 -4.73
CA ASP A 120 -16.37 -4.18 -5.73
C ASP A 120 -17.37 -3.87 -6.83
N GLN A 121 -18.34 -4.75 -7.07
CA GLN A 121 -19.34 -4.56 -8.10
C GLN A 121 -20.75 -4.78 -7.51
N PRO A 122 -21.75 -4.02 -7.97
CA PRO A 122 -23.12 -4.24 -7.55
C PRO A 122 -23.58 -5.66 -7.90
N ARG A 123 -24.02 -6.43 -6.90
CA ARG A 123 -24.60 -7.76 -7.12
C ARG A 123 -26.11 -7.67 -7.36
N PRO A 124 -26.67 -8.44 -8.31
CA PRO A 124 -28.11 -8.54 -8.48
C PRO A 124 -28.83 -8.95 -7.19
N GLY A 125 -29.90 -8.23 -6.84
CA GLY A 125 -30.71 -8.53 -5.64
C GLY A 125 -30.14 -8.05 -4.30
N VAL A 126 -28.91 -7.51 -4.26
CA VAL A 126 -28.31 -6.97 -3.03
C VAL A 126 -28.64 -5.50 -2.87
N ARG A 127 -29.24 -5.15 -1.74
CA ARG A 127 -29.50 -3.74 -1.37
C ARG A 127 -28.35 -3.22 -0.52
N TYR A 128 -27.41 -2.53 -1.15
CA TYR A 128 -26.28 -1.91 -0.46
C TYR A 128 -26.76 -0.81 0.48
N ARG A 129 -26.25 -0.84 1.72
CA ARG A 129 -26.52 0.18 2.74
C ARG A 129 -25.49 1.30 2.68
N TYR A 130 -24.26 0.96 2.31
CA TYR A 130 -23.14 1.88 2.26
C TYR A 130 -22.49 1.87 0.89
N LEU A 131 -22.12 3.06 0.40
CA LEU A 131 -21.36 3.25 -0.82
C LEU A 131 -20.06 4.00 -0.50
N VAL A 132 -18.93 3.43 -0.91
CA VAL A 132 -17.59 3.98 -0.66
C VAL A 132 -17.04 4.60 -1.94
N ARG A 133 -16.55 5.83 -1.88
CA ARG A 133 -16.06 6.57 -3.06
C ARG A 133 -14.79 7.37 -2.73
N PRO A 134 -13.96 7.70 -3.74
CA PRO A 134 -12.86 8.64 -3.54
C PRO A 134 -13.38 9.96 -2.96
N ALA A 135 -12.70 10.48 -1.95
CA ALA A 135 -13.02 11.77 -1.37
C ALA A 135 -12.97 12.87 -2.44
N GLY A 136 -14.06 13.63 -2.58
CA GLY A 136 -14.16 14.68 -3.62
C GLY A 136 -14.27 14.17 -5.07
N GLY A 137 -14.51 12.87 -5.28
CA GLY A 137 -14.69 12.28 -6.59
C GLY A 137 -15.98 12.71 -7.30
N ARG A 138 -15.97 12.72 -8.65
CA ARG A 138 -17.15 13.07 -9.46
C ARG A 138 -18.36 12.19 -9.12
N PRO A 139 -19.58 12.75 -8.98
CA PRO A 139 -20.81 11.99 -8.77
C PRO A 139 -20.96 10.88 -9.80
N VAL A 140 -21.27 9.67 -9.35
CA VAL A 140 -21.52 8.51 -10.21
C VAL A 140 -23.03 8.35 -10.35
N PRO A 141 -23.56 7.96 -11.53
CA PRO A 141 -24.99 7.69 -11.70
C PRO A 141 -25.50 6.70 -10.64
N GLY A 142 -26.60 7.06 -9.97
CA GLY A 142 -27.17 6.25 -8.88
C GLY A 142 -26.53 6.46 -7.51
N ALA A 143 -25.56 7.36 -7.36
CA ALA A 143 -25.07 7.76 -6.05
C ALA A 143 -26.17 8.47 -5.26
N PRO A 144 -26.32 8.18 -3.95
CA PRO A 144 -27.31 8.86 -3.12
C PRO A 144 -27.06 10.36 -3.07
N PRO A 145 -28.11 11.20 -3.17
CA PRO A 145 -27.97 12.65 -3.08
C PRO A 145 -27.62 13.06 -1.64
N GLY A 146 -26.76 14.07 -1.50
CA GLY A 146 -26.39 14.66 -0.21
C GLY A 146 -24.91 14.53 0.14
N PRO A 147 -24.50 15.10 1.29
CA PRO A 147 -23.13 14.98 1.79
C PRO A 147 -22.82 13.53 2.19
N PRO A 148 -21.55 13.13 2.19
CA PRO A 148 -21.16 11.84 2.72
C PRO A 148 -21.46 11.76 4.22
N ALA A 149 -21.84 10.58 4.68
CA ALA A 149 -22.04 10.30 6.10
C ALA A 149 -20.71 10.20 6.87
N PHE A 150 -19.62 9.90 6.15
CA PHE A 150 -18.25 9.95 6.66
C PHE A 150 -17.32 10.55 5.60
N HIS A 151 -16.47 11.48 6.03
CA HIS A 151 -15.44 12.11 5.20
C HIS A 151 -14.04 11.82 5.77
N GLY A 152 -13.10 11.41 4.92
CA GLY A 152 -11.75 11.04 5.32
C GLY A 152 -10.90 10.58 4.13
N ALA A 153 -10.18 9.45 4.28
CA ALA A 153 -9.40 8.85 3.19
C ALA A 153 -10.26 8.54 1.94
N PHE A 154 -11.52 8.18 2.18
CA PHE A 154 -12.57 8.01 1.21
C PHE A 154 -13.91 8.38 1.84
N ASP A 155 -14.85 8.79 0.99
CA ASP A 155 -16.19 9.19 1.39
C ASP A 155 -17.09 7.96 1.51
N ILE A 156 -17.87 7.88 2.59
CA ILE A 156 -18.90 6.86 2.75
C ILE A 156 -20.27 7.53 2.73
N PHE A 157 -21.13 7.05 1.85
CA PHE A 157 -22.51 7.50 1.74
C PHE A 157 -23.44 6.42 2.28
N VAL A 158 -24.44 6.83 3.05
CA VAL A 158 -25.58 5.97 3.38
C VAL A 158 -26.53 6.01 2.20
N VAL A 159 -26.77 4.84 1.60
CA VAL A 159 -27.74 4.72 0.51
C VAL A 159 -29.13 4.65 1.15
N PRO A 160 -30.05 5.60 0.89
CA PRO A 160 -31.41 5.48 1.36
C PRO A 160 -31.99 4.18 0.81
N GLY A 161 -32.54 3.34 1.69
CA GLY A 161 -33.41 2.26 1.23
C GLY A 161 -34.59 2.86 0.45
N PRO A 162 -35.25 2.09 -0.43
CA PRO A 162 -36.55 2.52 -0.94
C PRO A 162 -37.42 2.89 0.26
N ALA A 163 -37.97 4.10 0.27
CA ALA A 163 -38.92 4.54 1.28
C ALA A 163 -39.93 3.42 1.50
N GLY A 164 -40.09 3.00 2.76
CA GLY A 164 -41.02 1.95 3.13
C GLY A 164 -42.38 2.20 2.46
N ARG A 165 -42.88 1.18 1.77
CA ARG A 165 -44.31 1.03 1.53
C ARG A 165 -44.87 0.19 2.66
#